data_AF-T0MBU6-F1
#
_entry.id   AF-T0MBU6-F1
#
_cell.length_a   1.000
_cell.length_b   1.000
_cell.length_c   1.000
_cell.angle_alpha   90.00
_cell.angle_beta   90.00
_cell.angle_gamma   90.00
#
_symmetry.space_group_name_H-M   'P 1'
#
loop_
_entity.id
_entity.type
_entity.pdbx_description
1 polymer ?
#
loop_
_entity_poly.entity_id
_entity_poly.type
_entity_poly.pdbx_seq_one_letter_code
_entity_poly.pdbx_strand_id
1 'polypeptide(L)' 'MMEEDYRNVSCGGDPFNFLMSTIKSIQLDIKLSDYVKVMIMEDKFPYTDKIFEKIANYCQLDLVNIERINNEIHLILKK' A
#
# COMPACT_ATOMS: atom_id res chain seq x y z
N MET A 1 14.22 1.97 -5.76
CA MET A 1 12.98 1.45 -5.15
C MET A 1 12.73 2.29 -3.92
N MET A 2 11.58 2.96 -3.86
CA MET A 2 11.16 3.80 -2.73
C MET A 2 10.48 2.91 -1.69
N GLU A 3 10.67 3.21 -0.40
CA GLU A 3 10.06 2.44 0.68
C GLU A 3 9.23 3.37 1.56
N GLU A 4 8.01 2.94 1.84
CA GLU A 4 7.01 3.68 2.59
C GLU A 4 6.54 2.82 3.77
N ASP A 5 6.94 3.21 4.99
CA ASP A 5 6.69 2.44 6.20
C ASP A 5 5.55 3.03 7.03
N TYR A 6 4.44 2.32 7.06
CA TYR A 6 3.24 2.66 7.82
C TYR A 6 2.93 1.64 8.91
N ARG A 7 3.88 0.77 9.29
CA ARG A 7 3.65 -0.26 10.32
C ARG A 7 3.25 0.35 11.66
N ASN A 8 3.87 1.47 12.02
CA ASN A 8 3.61 2.19 13.27
C ASN A 8 2.53 3.27 13.15
N VAL A 9 1.82 3.36 12.02
CA VAL A 9 0.78 4.38 11.87
C VAL A 9 -0.36 4.15 12.85
N SER A 10 -0.82 5.23 13.48
CA SER A 10 -2.04 5.23 14.28
C SER A 10 -3.16 5.86 13.46
N CYS A 11 -4.03 5.03 12.90
CA CYS A 11 -5.21 5.51 12.20
C CYS A 11 -6.23 5.99 13.27
N GLY A 12 -6.40 7.31 13.43
CA GLY A 12 -7.49 7.86 14.24
C GLY A 12 -8.87 7.72 13.58
N GLY A 13 -8.91 7.27 12.33
CA GLY A 13 -10.12 7.04 11.53
C GLY A 13 -10.04 5.72 10.75
N ASP A 14 -10.84 5.60 9.69
CA ASP A 14 -10.96 4.37 8.90
C ASP A 14 -9.64 3.99 8.17
N PRO A 15 -9.08 2.79 8.41
CA PRO A 15 -7.82 2.34 7.80
C PRO A 15 -7.89 2.24 6.27
N PHE A 16 -9.05 1.95 5.70
CA PHE A 16 -9.21 1.84 4.25
C PHE A 16 -8.99 3.20 3.58
N ASN A 17 -9.64 4.24 4.10
CA ASN A 17 -9.47 5.61 3.61
C ASN A 17 -8.03 6.10 3.79
N PHE A 18 -7.39 5.80 4.92
CA PHE A 18 -5.98 6.11 5.12
C PHE A 18 -5.12 5.47 4.02
N LEU A 19 -5.24 4.16 3.81
CA LEU A 19 -4.43 3.44 2.84
C LEU A 19 -4.66 3.95 1.41
N MET A 20 -5.93 4.21 1.05
CA MET A 20 -6.29 4.77 -0.24
C MET A 20 -5.64 6.14 -0.49
N SER A 21 -5.76 7.06 0.47
CA SER A 21 -5.16 8.38 0.38
C SER A 21 -3.63 8.32 0.29
N THR A 22 -3.00 7.46 1.07
CA THR A 22 -1.57 7.22 1.06
C THR A 22 -1.08 6.71 -0.30
N ILE A 23 -1.70 5.66 -0.83
CA ILE A 23 -1.34 5.10 -2.14
C ILE A 23 -1.58 6.14 -3.25
N LYS A 24 -2.62 6.97 -3.13
CA LYS A 24 -2.85 8.06 -4.08
C LYS A 24 -1.77 9.13 -4.02
N SER A 25 -1.28 9.48 -2.83
CA SER A 25 -0.14 10.40 -2.67
C SER A 25 1.11 9.84 -3.34
N ILE A 26 1.45 8.58 -3.05
CA ILE A 26 2.57 7.87 -3.66
C ILE A 26 2.48 7.92 -5.19
N GLN A 27 1.30 7.69 -5.76
CA GLN A 27 1.10 7.73 -7.20
C GLN A 27 1.45 9.09 -7.83
N LEU A 28 1.26 10.20 -7.11
CA LEU A 28 1.63 11.55 -7.56
C LEU A 28 3.14 11.77 -7.52
N ASP A 29 3.82 11.17 -6.53
CA ASP A 29 5.23 11.41 -6.24
C ASP A 29 6.19 10.56 -7.11
N ILE A 30 5.74 9.41 -7.63
CA ILE A 30 6.60 8.47 -8.38
C ILE A 30 6.51 8.60 -9.92
N LYS A 31 7.60 8.21 -10.60
CA LYS A 31 7.70 8.15 -12.07
C LYS A 31 7.27 6.78 -12.62
N LEU A 32 7.00 6.71 -13.93
CA LEU A 32 6.52 5.49 -14.64
C LEU A 32 7.43 4.25 -14.49
N SER A 33 8.71 4.43 -14.17
CA SER A 33 9.66 3.32 -14.01
C SER A 33 9.87 2.89 -12.56
N ASP A 34 9.28 3.62 -11.61
CA ASP A 34 9.63 3.47 -10.21
C ASP A 34 8.79 2.38 -9.54
N TYR A 35 9.46 1.61 -8.68
CA TYR A 35 8.83 0.65 -7.79
C TYR A 35 8.79 1.22 -6.38
N VAL A 36 7.66 1.01 -5.70
CA VAL A 36 7.44 1.40 -4.31
C VAL A 36 7.08 0.19 -3.49
N LYS A 37 7.73 0.03 -2.34
CA LYS A 37 7.38 -0.94 -1.33
C LYS A 37 6.61 -0.24 -0.20
N VAL A 38 5.35 -0.61 -0.01
CA VAL A 38 4.51 -0.09 1.09
C VAL A 38 4.42 -1.17 2.17
N MET A 39 4.80 -0.84 3.39
CA MET A 39 4.80 -1.77 4.53
C MET A 39 3.74 -1.37 5.55
N ILE A 40 2.81 -2.27 5.83
CA ILE A 40 1.70 -2.07 6.78
C ILE A 40 1.59 -3.27 7.71
N MET A 41 0.89 -3.11 8.84
CA MET A 41 0.58 -4.24 9.73
C MET A 41 -0.74 -4.90 9.32
N GLU A 42 -0.76 -6.24 9.30
CA GLU A 42 -1.93 -7.03 8.94
C GLU A 42 -3.09 -6.86 9.93
N ASP A 43 -2.79 -6.67 11.22
CA ASP A 43 -3.81 -6.40 12.26
C ASP A 43 -4.55 -5.06 12.06
N LYS A 44 -3.87 -4.03 11.56
CA LYS A 44 -4.43 -2.70 11.26
C LYS A 44 -5.11 -2.67 9.89
N PHE A 45 -4.60 -3.45 8.94
CA PHE A 45 -5.11 -3.51 7.57
C PHE A 45 -5.44 -4.96 7.19
N PRO A 46 -6.46 -5.58 7.83
CA PRO A 46 -6.79 -7.00 7.67
C PRO A 46 -7.56 -7.25 6.37
N TYR A 47 -6.96 -6.85 5.25
CA TYR A 47 -7.57 -6.93 3.93
C TYR A 47 -7.03 -8.11 3.13
N THR A 48 -7.87 -8.57 2.20
CA THR A 48 -7.49 -9.61 1.23
C THR A 48 -6.70 -8.99 0.09
N ASP A 49 -5.92 -9.81 -0.60
CA ASP A 49 -5.13 -9.42 -1.77
C ASP A 49 -5.99 -8.70 -2.83
N LYS A 50 -7.22 -9.20 -3.04
CA LYS A 50 -8.22 -8.59 -3.93
C LYS A 50 -8.60 -7.16 -3.55
N ILE A 51 -8.59 -6.81 -2.27
CA ILE A 51 -8.84 -5.43 -1.82
C ILE A 51 -7.63 -4.56 -2.14
N PHE A 52 -6.40 -5.03 -1.89
CA PHE A 52 -5.19 -4.30 -2.23
C PHE A 52 -5.06 -4.06 -3.74
N GLU A 53 -5.39 -5.06 -4.57
CA GLU A 53 -5.46 -4.91 -6.03
C GLU A 53 -6.45 -3.83 -6.44
N LYS A 54 -7.65 -3.81 -5.84
CA LYS A 54 -8.65 -2.78 -6.11
C LYS A 54 -8.16 -1.38 -5.75
N ILE A 55 -7.46 -1.24 -4.61
CA ILE A 55 -6.90 0.04 -4.17
C ILE A 55 -5.82 0.49 -5.15
N ALA A 56 -4.86 -0.37 -5.50
CA ALA A 56 -3.82 -0.06 -6.48
C ALA A 56 -4.41 0.36 -7.84
N ASN A 57 -5.35 -0.44 -8.38
CA ASN A 57 -6.02 -0.15 -9.64
C ASN A 57 -6.79 1.19 -9.59
N TYR A 58 -7.52 1.46 -8.51
CA TYR A 58 -8.23 2.72 -8.32
C TYR A 58 -7.26 3.92 -8.31
N CYS A 59 -6.08 3.73 -7.71
CA CYS A 59 -5.02 4.72 -7.69
C CYS A 59 -4.24 4.83 -9.01
N GLN A 60 -4.52 4.00 -10.02
CA GLN A 60 -3.77 3.91 -11.28
C GLN A 60 -2.32 3.44 -11.08
N LEU A 61 -2.15 2.42 -10.23
CA LEU A 61 -0.90 1.70 -10.01
C LEU A 61 -1.12 0.20 -10.23
N ASP A 62 -0.09 -0.48 -10.69
CA ASP A 62 -0.02 -1.94 -10.74
C ASP A 62 0.46 -2.49 -9.40
N LEU A 63 -0.25 -3.48 -8.86
CA LEU A 63 0.21 -4.28 -7.73
C LEU A 63 1.04 -5.45 -8.24
N VAL A 64 2.36 -5.33 -8.14
CA VAL A 64 3.33 -6.29 -8.67
C VAL A 64 3.49 -7.51 -7.78
N ASN A 65 3.49 -7.30 -6.45
CA ASN A 65 3.64 -8.38 -5.49
C ASN A 65 3.00 -8.02 -4.13
N ILE A 66 2.62 -9.05 -3.37
CA ILE A 66 2.20 -8.94 -1.97
C ILE A 66 2.99 -9.98 -1.18
N GLU A 67 3.70 -9.53 -0.14
CA GLU A 67 4.39 -10.42 0.79
C GLU A 67 3.76 -10.30 2.18
N ARG A 68 3.47 -11.44 2.82
CA ARG A 68 2.94 -11.49 4.19
C ARG A 68 3.99 -12.16 5.09
N ILE A 69 4.53 -11.41 6.04
CA ILE A 69 5.64 -11.87 6.90
C ILE A 69 5.42 -11.32 8.31
N ASN A 70 5.35 -12.19 9.32
CA ASN A 70 5.31 -11.79 10.74
C ASN A 70 4.28 -10.68 11.08
N ASN A 71 3.02 -10.82 10.66
CA ASN A 71 1.95 -9.82 10.86
C ASN A 71 2.18 -8.49 10.09
N GLU A 72 3.08 -8.48 9.10
CA GLU A 72 3.27 -7.38 8.16
C GLU A 72 2.79 -7.77 6.77
N ILE A 73 2.27 -6.80 6.04
CA ILE A 73 1.93 -6.90 4.62
C ILE A 73 2.81 -5.91 3.86
N HIS A 74 3.57 -6.40 2.89
CA HIS A 74 4.42 -5.59 2.02
C HIS A 74 3.82 -5.59 0.62
N LEU A 75 3.37 -4.42 0.15
CA LEU A 75 2.81 -4.23 -1.18
C LEU A 75 3.90 -3.67 -2.09
N ILE A 76 4.18 -4.34 -3.21
CA ILE A 76 5.08 -3.82 -4.25
C ILE A 76 4.23 -3.20 -5.34
N LEU A 77 4.30 -1.88 -5.47
CA LEU A 77 3.53 -1.08 -6.42
C LEU A 77 4.43 -0.54 -7.53
N LYS A 78 3.86 -0.36 -8.71
CA LYS A 78 4.50 0.29 -9.86
C LYS A 78 3.49 1.20 -10.58
N LYS A 79 3.97 2.28 -11.16
CA LYS A 79 3.16 3.18 -12.01
C LYS A 79 3.16 2.76 -13.48
#